data_AF-A0A6B1FFW1-F1
#
_entry.id   AF-A0A6B1FFW1-F1
#
_cell.length_a   1.000
_cell.length_b   1.000
_cell.length_c   1.000
_cell.angle_alpha   90.00
_cell.angle_beta   90.00
_cell.angle_gamma   90.00
#
_symmetry.space_group_name_H-M   'P 1'
#
loop_
_entity.id
_entity.type
_entity.pdbx_description
1 polymer ?
#
loop_
_entity_poly.entity_id
_entity_poly.type
_entity_poly.pdbx_seq_one_letter_code
_entity_poly.pdbx_strand_id
1 'polypeptide(L)' 'MEDSVAVDAKRILLRYGTPISVLDRISEEERIGLARKIARTTLPEREEKLRELLREGGHLTAA' A
#
# COMPACT_ATOMS: atom_id res chain seq x y z
N MET A 1 19.77 -9.60 -7.34
CA MET A 1 18.45 -9.22 -7.84
C MET A 1 17.78 -8.49 -6.69
N GLU A 2 17.81 -7.16 -6.66
CA GLU A 2 16.88 -6.44 -5.77
C GLU A 2 15.48 -6.93 -6.11
N ASP A 3 14.72 -7.35 -5.12
CA ASP A 3 13.38 -7.91 -5.30
C ASP A 3 12.47 -6.90 -6.00
N SER A 4 12.40 -7.01 -7.33
CA SER A 4 11.65 -6.13 -8.23
C SER A 4 10.20 -5.95 -7.77
N VAL A 5 9.64 -7.00 -7.15
CA VAL A 5 8.30 -7.01 -6.57
C VAL A 5 8.18 -6.09 -5.34
N ALA A 6 9.17 -6.07 -4.46
CA ALA A 6 9.16 -5.22 -3.27
C ALA A 6 9.28 -3.73 -3.64
N VAL A 7 10.13 -3.42 -4.62
CA VAL A 7 10.29 -2.06 -5.16
C VAL A 7 9.02 -1.59 -5.84
N ASP A 8 8.39 -2.43 -6.67
CA ASP A 8 7.11 -2.12 -7.33
C ASP A 8 5.98 -1.94 -6.31
N ALA A 9 5.90 -2.82 -5.31
CA ALA A 9 4.92 -2.69 -4.23
C ALA A 9 5.05 -1.36 -3.51
N LYS A 10 6.28 -0.96 -3.12
CA LYS A 10 6.54 0.35 -2.52
C LYS A 10 6.11 1.49 -3.43
N ARG A 11 6.41 1.42 -4.74
CA ARG A 11 6.05 2.43 -5.73
C ARG A 11 4.54 2.56 -5.91
N ILE A 12 3.80 1.44 -5.98
CA ILE A 12 2.34 1.43 -6.08
C ILE A 12 1.71 2.10 -4.85
N LEU A 13 2.15 1.71 -3.65
CA LEU A 13 1.60 2.24 -2.40
C LEU A 13 1.86 3.75 -2.24
N LEU A 14 3.05 4.22 -2.63
CA LEU A 14 3.37 5.66 -2.67
C LEU A 14 2.49 6.41 -3.69
N ARG A 15 2.34 5.84 -4.89
CA ARG A 15 1.56 6.46 -5.98
C ARG A 15 0.11 6.73 -5.57
N TYR A 16 -0.48 5.83 -4.80
CA TYR A 16 -1.88 5.92 -4.36
C TYR A 16 -2.04 6.52 -2.95
N GLY A 17 -0.99 7.12 -2.40
CA GLY A 17 -1.11 8.02 -1.24
C GLY A 17 -0.78 7.41 0.13
N THR A 18 -0.06 6.28 0.19
CA THR A 18 0.46 5.80 1.49
C THR A 18 1.56 6.73 1.98
N PRO A 19 1.47 7.29 3.21
CA PRO A 19 2.54 8.10 3.77
C PRO A 19 3.84 7.31 3.90
N ILE A 20 4.98 7.94 3.63
CA ILE A 20 6.29 7.26 3.73
C ILE A 20 6.57 6.77 5.16
N SER A 21 6.14 7.54 6.16
CA SER A 21 6.23 7.19 7.59
C SER A 21 5.44 5.93 7.97
N VAL A 22 4.40 5.62 7.21
CA VAL A 22 3.62 4.39 7.35
C VAL A 22 4.32 3.24 6.63
N LEU A 23 4.80 3.45 5.40
CA LEU A 23 5.51 2.44 4.61
C LEU A 23 6.76 1.86 5.30
N ASP A 24 7.48 2.69 6.06
CA ASP A 24 8.66 2.26 6.82
C ASP A 24 8.32 1.35 8.01
N ARG A 25 7.05 1.34 8.44
CA ARG A 25 6.54 0.51 9.55
C ARG A 25 5.87 -0.77 9.06
N ILE A 26 5.46 -0.82 7.79
CA ILE A 26 4.82 -1.98 7.18
C ILE A 26 5.91 -2.95 6.70
N SER A 27 5.73 -4.24 7.03
CA SER A 27 6.64 -5.29 6.57
C SER A 27 6.62 -5.43 5.03
N GLU A 28 7.69 -5.97 4.45
CA GLU A 28 7.73 -6.16 3.00
C GLU A 28 6.61 -7.06 2.47
N GLU A 29 6.35 -8.17 3.16
CA GLU A 29 5.28 -9.11 2.81
C GLU A 29 3.92 -8.41 2.78
N GLU A 30 3.64 -7.58 3.77
CA GLU A 30 2.41 -6.81 3.86
C GLU A 30 2.32 -5.74 2.77
N ARG A 31 3.42 -5.03 2.45
CA ARG A 31 3.46 -4.09 1.32
C ARG A 31 3.12 -4.77 0.01
N ILE A 32 3.71 -5.94 -0.25
CA ILE A 32 3.43 -6.75 -1.44
C ILE A 32 1.96 -7.18 -1.47
N GLY A 33 1.42 -7.63 -0.32
CA GLY A 33 0.02 -8.00 -0.18
C GLY A 33 -0.94 -6.86 -0.49
N LEU A 34 -0.69 -5.68 0.07
CA LEU A 34 -1.47 -4.46 -0.19
C LEU A 34 -1.39 -4.05 -1.65
N ALA A 35 -0.19 -3.98 -2.23
CA ALA A 35 0.00 -3.60 -3.63
C ALA A 35 -0.74 -4.55 -4.59
N ARG A 36 -0.74 -5.86 -4.33
CA ARG A 36 -1.50 -6.85 -5.11
C ARG A 36 -3.01 -6.68 -5.00
N LYS A 37 -3.52 -6.24 -3.84
CA LYS A 37 -4.95 -5.91 -3.67
C LYS A 37 -5.29 -4.68 -4.50
N ILE A 38 -4.50 -3.61 -4.39
CA ILE A 38 -4.69 -2.35 -5.13
C ILE A 38 -4.57 -2.52 -6.64
N ALA A 39 -3.62 -3.32 -7.11
CA ALA A 39 -3.45 -3.61 -8.54
C ALA A 39 -4.69 -4.29 -9.17
N ARG A 40 -5.46 -5.03 -8.37
CA ARG A 40 -6.70 -5.71 -8.79
C ARG A 40 -7.96 -4.85 -8.65
N THR A 41 -7.86 -3.66 -8.05
CA THR A 41 -8.96 -2.70 -7.94
C THR A 41 -9.01 -1.81 -9.18
N THR A 42 -10.21 -1.29 -9.51
CA THR A 42 -10.36 -0.33 -10.61
C THR A 42 -9.59 0.96 -10.30
N LEU A 43 -9.01 1.59 -11.32
CA LEU A 43 -8.21 2.80 -11.15
C LEU A 43 -8.87 3.91 -10.29
N PRO A 44 -10.15 4.27 -10.48
CA PRO A 44 -10.77 5.33 -9.68
C PRO A 44 -10.92 4.98 -8.19
N GLU A 45 -10.98 3.71 -7.83
CA GLU A 45 -11.22 3.26 -6.45
C GLU A 45 -9.93 2.99 -5.66
N ARG A 46 -8.76 2.99 -6.31
CA ARG A 46 -7.50 2.54 -5.69
C ARG A 46 -7.09 3.37 -4.48
N GLU A 47 -7.25 4.68 -4.53
CA GLU A 47 -6.87 5.57 -3.42
C GLU A 47 -7.76 5.33 -2.20
N GLU A 48 -9.08 5.32 -2.40
CA GLU A 48 -10.04 5.06 -1.33
C GLU A 48 -9.81 3.67 -0.73
N LYS A 49 -9.67 2.65 -1.59
CA LYS A 49 -9.46 1.28 -1.14
C LYS A 49 -8.16 1.10 -0.37
N LEU A 50 -7.10 1.79 -0.79
CA LEU A 50 -5.83 1.76 -0.08
C LEU A 50 -5.95 2.39 1.32
N ARG A 51 -6.65 3.51 1.44
CA ARG A 51 -6.92 4.13 2.75
C ARG A 51 -7.71 3.20 3.65
N GLU A 52 -8.74 2.53 3.13
CA GLU A 52 -9.49 1.52 3.89
C GLU A 52 -8.57 0.41 4.41
N LEU A 53 -7.80 -0.23 3.52
CA LEU A 53 -6.90 -1.33 3.87
C LEU A 53 -5.85 -0.90 4.91
N LEU A 54 -5.32 0.32 4.81
CA LEU A 54 -4.38 0.85 5.79
C LEU A 54 -5.03 1.13 7.15
N ARG A 55 -6.30 1.57 7.19
CA ARG A 55 -7.06 1.71 8.44
C ARG A 55 -7.38 0.36 9.07
N GLU A 56 -7.81 -0.61 8.26
CA GLU A 56 -8.09 -1.99 8.69
C GLU A 56 -6.84 -2.66 9.30
N GLY A 57 -5.66 -2.38 8.73
CA GLY A 57 -4.37 -2.83 9.24
C GLY A 57 -3.83 -2.03 10.44
N GLY A 58 -4.55 -1.00 10.90
CA GLY A 58 -4.12 -0.14 12.01
C GLY A 58 -2.97 0.83 11.68
N HIS A 59 -2.65 1.00 10.39
CA HIS A 59 -1.55 1.85 9.91
C HIS A 59 -1.94 3.31 9.74
N LEU A 60 -3.24 3.59 9.60
CA LEU A 60 -3.81 4.93 9.62
C LEU A 60 -4.85 5.02 10.72
N THR A 61 -4.66 5.95 11.65
CA THR A 61 -5.76 6.42 12.50
C THR A 61 -6.72 7.25 11.63
N ALA A 62 -8.00 6.90 11.65
CA ALA A 62 -9.02 7.77 11.08
C ALA A 62 -8.90 9.15 11.76
N ALA A 63 -8.65 10.20 10.97
CA ALA A 63 -8.81 11.57 11.40
C ALA A 63 -10.30 11.89 11.55
#